data_AF-T0VBT5-F1
#
_entry.id   AF-T0VBT5-F1
#
_cell.length_a   1.000
_cell.length_b   1.000
_cell.length_c   1.000
_cell.angle_alpha   90.00
_cell.angle_beta   90.00
_cell.angle_gamma   90.00
#
_symmetry.space_group_name_H-M   'P 1'
#
loop_
_entity.id
_entity.type
_entity.pdbx_description
1 polymer ?
#
loop_
_entity_poly.entity_id
_entity_poly.type
_entity_poly.pdbx_seq_one_letter_code
_entity_poly.pdbx_strand_id
1 'polypeptide(L)'
;MFPKNGAKVPELRFEGFADDWEQRKLNEVSDIYDGTHQTPKYQDNGVMFLSVENIKTLTSNKFISREAFEDEFKIRPQRGDVLMTRIGDIGTANVVETDEDLAYYVSLALFKSEELNPYFLQASIYAPFVQDQIWKRTLHIAFPKKINKNEIG
;
A
#
# COMPACT_ATOMS: atom_id res chain seq x y z
N MET A 1 19.63 18.39 -1.64
CA MET A 1 19.05 17.04 -1.60
C MET A 1 18.61 16.54 -2.98
N PHE A 2 17.92 17.34 -3.81
CA PHE A 2 17.54 16.94 -5.18
C PHE A 2 18.31 17.74 -6.26
N PRO A 3 18.56 17.16 -7.45
CA PRO A 3 19.25 17.86 -8.53
C PRO A 3 18.40 19.00 -9.11
N LYS A 4 19.07 20.01 -9.67
CA LYS A 4 18.42 20.99 -10.54
C LYS A 4 18.03 20.33 -11.87
N ASN A 5 17.05 20.90 -12.58
CA ASN A 5 16.61 20.39 -13.87
C ASN A 5 17.79 20.14 -14.82
N GLY A 6 17.92 18.90 -15.31
CA GLY A 6 18.98 18.47 -16.21
C GLY A 6 20.26 17.95 -15.52
N ALA A 7 20.41 18.13 -14.20
CA ALA A 7 21.50 17.56 -13.43
C ALA A 7 21.10 16.21 -12.82
N LYS A 8 22.09 15.32 -12.63
CA LYS A 8 21.92 14.05 -11.90
C LYS A 8 22.48 14.09 -10.49
N VAL A 9 23.36 15.06 -10.22
CA VAL A 9 24.00 15.28 -8.92
C VAL A 9 23.39 16.53 -8.25
N PRO A 10 22.83 16.42 -7.03
CA PRO A 10 22.40 17.54 -6.22
C PRO A 10 23.57 18.38 -5.71
N GLU A 11 23.35 19.68 -5.55
CA GLU A 11 24.33 20.61 -4.96
C GLU A 11 24.59 20.35 -3.47
N LEU A 12 23.67 19.67 -2.79
CA LEU A 12 23.76 19.27 -1.38
C LEU A 12 23.40 17.79 -1.24
N ARG A 13 24.32 17.01 -0.67
CA ARG A 13 24.23 15.56 -0.43
C ARG A 13 24.67 15.23 1.00
N PHE A 14 24.15 14.15 1.56
CA PHE A 14 24.74 13.55 2.76
C PHE A 14 26.02 12.80 2.40
N GLU A 15 26.95 12.72 3.34
CA GLU A 15 28.17 11.95 3.20
C GLU A 15 27.83 10.47 2.91
N GLY A 16 28.54 9.86 1.95
CA GLY A 16 28.27 8.48 1.51
C GLY A 16 27.23 8.32 0.40
N PHE A 17 26.52 9.38 -0.02
CA PHE A 17 25.54 9.34 -1.12
C PHE A 17 26.01 10.14 -2.34
N ALA A 18 27.12 9.72 -2.95
CA ALA A 18 27.77 10.44 -4.05
C ALA A 18 27.24 10.04 -5.44
N ASP A 19 26.49 8.94 -5.54
CA ASP A 19 26.02 8.42 -6.82
C ASP A 19 24.98 9.33 -7.50
N ASP A 20 24.88 9.20 -8.81
CA ASP A 20 23.90 9.90 -9.64
C ASP A 20 22.46 9.50 -9.28
N TRP A 21 21.53 10.45 -9.34
CA TRP A 21 20.11 10.08 -9.34
C TRP A 21 19.72 9.39 -10.65
N GLU A 22 18.96 8.32 -10.51
CA GLU A 22 18.29 7.64 -11.61
C GLU A 22 16.77 7.68 -11.46
N GLN A 23 16.08 7.67 -12.60
CA GLN A 23 14.64 7.53 -12.64
C GLN A 23 14.29 6.06 -12.87
N ARG A 24 13.57 5.45 -11.94
CA ARG A 24 13.12 4.06 -11.99
C ARG A 24 11.60 4.00 -11.94
N LYS A 25 11.01 2.96 -12.54
CA LYS A 25 9.58 2.68 -12.32
C LYS A 25 9.40 1.95 -10.99
N LEU A 26 8.29 2.23 -10.30
CA LEU A 26 8.05 1.63 -8.97
C LEU A 26 8.03 0.09 -9.01
N ASN A 27 7.50 -0.50 -10.09
CA ASN A 27 7.46 -1.95 -10.29
C ASN A 27 8.82 -2.56 -10.69
N GLU A 28 9.87 -1.76 -10.86
CA GLU A 28 11.25 -2.25 -11.08
C GLU A 28 12.06 -2.30 -9.78
N VAL A 29 11.51 -1.77 -8.67
CA VAL A 29 12.20 -1.64 -7.38
C VAL A 29 11.33 -2.11 -6.20
N SER A 30 10.06 -2.48 -6.45
CA SER A 30 9.13 -2.98 -5.45
C SER A 30 8.13 -3.92 -6.12
N ASP A 31 7.90 -5.05 -5.46
CA ASP A 31 6.74 -5.89 -5.76
C ASP A 31 5.49 -5.27 -5.14
N ILE A 32 4.35 -5.44 -5.84
CA ILE A 32 3.07 -4.85 -5.45
C ILE A 32 2.01 -5.96 -5.43
N TYR A 33 1.37 -6.13 -4.28
CA TYR A 33 0.34 -7.13 -4.06
C TYR A 33 -0.96 -6.48 -3.57
N ASP A 34 -2.08 -7.16 -3.75
CA ASP A 34 -3.34 -6.78 -3.15
C ASP A 34 -3.82 -7.78 -2.10
N GLY A 35 -4.79 -7.35 -1.30
CA GLY A 35 -5.35 -8.15 -0.22
C GLY A 35 -6.49 -9.05 -0.71
N THR A 36 -7.16 -9.70 0.23
CA THR A 36 -8.29 -10.59 -0.11
C THR A 36 -9.43 -9.83 -0.78
N HIS A 37 -10.00 -10.43 -1.82
CA HIS A 37 -11.19 -9.95 -2.53
C HIS A 37 -12.49 -10.45 -1.88
N GLN A 38 -12.39 -11.37 -0.93
CA GLN A 38 -13.54 -11.94 -0.22
C GLN A 38 -13.84 -11.12 1.02
N THR A 39 -15.13 -10.95 1.31
CA THR A 39 -15.55 -10.39 2.60
C THR A 39 -15.19 -11.39 3.70
N PRO A 40 -14.28 -11.06 4.63
CA PRO A 40 -13.87 -12.01 5.66
C PRO A 40 -14.98 -12.26 6.68
N LYS A 41 -14.93 -13.43 7.32
CA LYS A 41 -15.73 -13.71 8.52
C LYS A 41 -15.03 -13.10 9.73
N TYR A 42 -15.50 -11.94 10.15
CA TYR A 42 -14.93 -11.26 11.31
C TYR A 42 -15.26 -11.97 12.62
N GLN A 43 -14.33 -11.86 13.57
CA GLN A 43 -14.45 -12.37 14.92
C GLN A 43 -13.74 -11.43 15.91
N ASP A 44 -13.89 -11.69 17.20
CA ASP A 44 -13.43 -10.79 18.28
C ASP A 44 -11.92 -10.89 18.57
N ASN A 45 -11.23 -11.90 18.04
CA ASN A 45 -9.79 -12.12 18.23
C ASN A 45 -9.15 -12.81 17.00
N GLY A 46 -7.84 -12.97 16.97
CA GLY A 46 -7.13 -13.65 15.89
C GLY A 46 -6.17 -12.72 15.16
N VAL A 47 -6.10 -12.82 13.84
CA VAL A 47 -5.21 -11.99 13.02
C VAL A 47 -5.90 -10.69 12.68
N MET A 48 -5.26 -9.56 12.99
CA MET A 48 -5.82 -8.22 12.77
C MET A 48 -6.05 -7.99 11.28
N PHE A 49 -7.23 -7.47 10.94
CA PHE A 49 -7.64 -7.22 9.57
C PHE A 49 -7.70 -5.72 9.27
N LEU A 50 -6.86 -5.30 8.32
CA LEU A 50 -6.71 -3.91 7.92
C LEU A 50 -7.52 -3.61 6.66
N SER A 51 -8.15 -2.44 6.67
CA SER A 51 -8.81 -1.84 5.51
C SER A 51 -8.44 -0.37 5.40
N VAL A 52 -9.05 0.35 4.46
CA VAL A 52 -8.79 1.77 4.17
C VAL A 52 -8.89 2.64 5.43
N GLU A 53 -9.84 2.36 6.32
CA GLU A 53 -10.05 3.14 7.55
C GLU A 53 -8.89 3.03 8.55
N ASN A 54 -8.04 2.01 8.42
CA ASN A 54 -7.00 1.68 9.39
C ASN A 54 -5.61 2.17 8.97
N ILE A 55 -5.40 2.63 7.73
CA ILE A 55 -4.05 2.85 7.21
C ILE A 55 -3.24 3.87 8.02
N LYS A 56 -3.89 4.91 8.55
CA LYS A 56 -3.18 5.94 9.33
C LYS A 56 -2.56 5.42 10.63
N THR A 57 -3.16 4.40 11.24
CA THR A 57 -2.73 3.86 12.55
C THR A 57 -2.25 2.41 12.48
N LEU A 58 -2.48 1.73 11.36
CA LEU A 58 -2.32 0.29 11.18
C LEU A 58 -2.96 -0.52 12.32
N THR A 59 -4.06 -0.01 12.87
CA THR A 59 -4.78 -0.61 13.99
C THR A 59 -6.25 -0.78 13.61
N SER A 60 -6.81 -1.95 13.94
CA SER A 60 -8.19 -2.34 13.63
C SER A 60 -8.79 -3.14 14.78
N ASN A 61 -10.11 -3.02 14.95
CA ASN A 61 -10.88 -3.87 15.87
C ASN A 61 -11.54 -5.06 15.13
N LYS A 62 -11.17 -5.30 13.87
CA LYS A 62 -11.64 -6.43 13.06
C LYS A 62 -10.55 -7.47 13.01
N PHE A 63 -10.92 -8.72 13.27
CA PHE A 63 -10.00 -9.85 13.24
C PHE A 63 -10.57 -10.99 12.41
N ILE A 64 -9.70 -11.83 11.86
CA ILE A 64 -10.05 -13.08 11.19
C ILE A 64 -9.40 -14.26 11.90
N SER A 65 -9.92 -15.46 11.67
CA SER A 65 -9.29 -16.67 12.21
C SER A 65 -7.90 -16.89 11.61
N ARG A 66 -7.01 -17.49 12.41
CA ARG A 66 -5.67 -17.85 11.94
C ARG A 66 -5.71 -18.83 10.77
N GLU A 67 -6.67 -19.76 10.77
CA GLU A 67 -6.92 -20.68 9.64
C GLU A 67 -7.25 -19.92 8.36
N ALA A 68 -8.21 -18.98 8.39
CA ALA A 68 -8.56 -18.17 7.23
C ALA A 68 -7.38 -17.32 6.74
N PHE A 69 -6.59 -16.79 7.68
CA PHE A 69 -5.37 -16.06 7.35
C PHE A 69 -4.35 -16.94 6.63
N GLU A 70 -4.06 -18.12 7.14
CA GLU A 70 -3.09 -19.05 6.57
C GLU A 70 -3.53 -19.56 5.18
N ASP A 71 -4.83 -19.71 4.96
CA ASP A 71 -5.40 -20.12 3.68
C ASP A 71 -5.30 -19.02 2.62
N GLU A 72 -5.71 -17.79 2.94
CA GLU A 72 -5.84 -16.70 1.96
C GLU A 72 -4.57 -15.86 1.78
N PHE A 73 -3.74 -15.70 2.81
CA PHE A 73 -2.63 -14.73 2.83
C PHE A 73 -1.27 -15.40 2.67
N LYS A 74 -0.97 -15.88 1.46
CA LYS A 74 0.36 -16.41 1.12
C LYS A 74 1.43 -15.32 1.08
N ILE A 75 1.06 -14.13 0.59
CA ILE A 75 1.84 -12.92 0.70
C ILE A 75 1.22 -12.06 1.80
N ARG A 76 2.04 -11.66 2.76
CA ARG A 76 1.61 -10.92 3.95
C ARG A 76 2.52 -9.74 4.22
N PRO A 77 1.99 -8.68 4.84
CA PRO A 77 2.81 -7.56 5.28
C PRO A 77 3.81 -8.01 6.34
N GLN A 78 5.00 -7.45 6.28
CA GLN A 78 6.10 -7.64 7.23
C GLN A 78 6.65 -6.28 7.64
N ARG A 79 7.36 -6.24 8.77
CA ARG A 79 8.08 -5.04 9.20
C ARG A 79 8.93 -4.49 8.06
N GLY A 80 8.75 -3.20 7.77
CA GLY A 80 9.46 -2.51 6.70
C GLY A 80 8.76 -2.55 5.34
N ASP A 81 7.62 -3.21 5.20
CA ASP A 81 6.76 -3.03 4.02
C ASP A 81 5.94 -1.74 4.11
N VAL A 82 5.34 -1.33 2.98
CA VAL A 82 4.42 -0.19 2.92
C VAL A 82 3.04 -0.65 2.47
N LEU A 83 1.99 -0.20 3.17
CA LEU A 83 0.59 -0.34 2.74
C LEU A 83 0.09 1.00 2.20
N MET A 84 -0.63 0.97 1.08
CA MET A 84 -1.28 2.16 0.50
C MET A 84 -2.76 1.90 0.19
N THR A 85 -3.60 2.91 0.36
CA THR A 85 -5.00 2.87 -0.06
C THR A 85 -5.12 2.93 -1.59
N ARG A 86 -5.93 2.02 -2.17
CA ARG A 86 -6.12 1.90 -3.63
C ARG A 86 -7.59 2.01 -4.08
N ILE A 87 -8.55 1.84 -3.16
CA ILE A 87 -10.00 1.93 -3.43
C ILE A 87 -10.63 2.83 -2.36
N GLY A 88 -11.46 3.79 -2.78
CA GLY A 88 -12.09 4.77 -1.88
C GLY A 88 -11.17 5.95 -1.67
N ASP A 89 -10.53 6.03 -0.51
CA ASP A 89 -9.33 6.87 -0.34
C ASP A 89 -8.20 6.26 -1.18
N ILE A 90 -7.39 7.09 -1.84
CA ILE A 90 -6.34 6.62 -2.76
C ILE A 90 -5.07 7.42 -2.50
N GLY A 91 -3.96 6.71 -2.29
CA GLY A 91 -2.64 7.32 -2.14
C GLY A 91 -2.26 7.68 -0.71
N THR A 92 -3.04 7.28 0.30
CA THR A 92 -2.63 7.31 1.71
C THR A 92 -1.78 6.09 1.99
N ALA A 93 -0.56 6.27 2.50
CA ALA A 93 0.39 5.20 2.75
C ALA A 93 0.95 5.20 4.18
N ASN A 94 1.25 4.01 4.69
CA ASN A 94 1.91 3.82 5.99
C ASN A 94 2.88 2.64 6.01
N VAL A 95 3.92 2.77 6.83
CA VAL A 95 4.98 1.75 6.99
C VAL A 95 4.53 0.74 8.05
N VAL A 96 4.69 -0.54 7.74
CA VAL A 96 4.43 -1.62 8.71
C VAL A 96 5.58 -1.66 9.71
N GLU A 97 5.30 -1.32 10.96
CA GLU A 97 6.29 -1.26 12.07
C GLU A 97 6.14 -2.42 13.08
N THR A 98 5.39 -3.45 12.73
CA THR A 98 5.17 -4.64 13.57
C THR A 98 5.65 -5.91 12.87
N ASP A 99 6.03 -6.91 13.67
CA ASP A 99 6.32 -8.27 13.20
C ASP A 99 5.11 -9.20 13.34
N GLU A 100 4.00 -8.70 13.88
CA GLU A 100 2.75 -9.44 13.97
C GLU A 100 2.14 -9.69 12.58
N ASP A 101 1.50 -10.84 12.40
CA ASP A 101 0.74 -11.14 11.19
C ASP A 101 -0.40 -10.13 11.01
N LEU A 102 -0.52 -9.58 9.79
CA LEU A 102 -1.57 -8.64 9.41
C LEU A 102 -2.31 -9.17 8.18
N ALA A 103 -3.63 -9.30 8.29
CA ALA A 103 -4.52 -9.51 7.16
C ALA A 103 -4.93 -8.15 6.59
N TYR A 104 -5.20 -8.08 5.28
CA TYR A 104 -5.56 -6.83 4.63
C TYR A 104 -6.54 -7.03 3.48
N TYR A 105 -7.39 -6.04 3.25
CA TYR A 105 -8.41 -6.10 2.21
C TYR A 105 -7.86 -5.71 0.84
N VAL A 106 -8.54 -6.14 -0.22
CA VAL A 106 -8.29 -5.75 -1.63
C VAL A 106 -8.27 -4.24 -1.85
N SER A 107 -8.86 -3.44 -0.96
CA SER A 107 -8.81 -1.98 -1.05
C SER A 107 -7.45 -1.37 -0.72
N LEU A 108 -6.49 -2.20 -0.28
CA LEU A 108 -5.12 -1.83 0.02
C LEU A 108 -4.15 -2.48 -0.97
N ALA A 109 -3.02 -1.82 -1.20
CA ALA A 109 -1.87 -2.35 -1.92
C ALA A 109 -0.69 -2.51 -0.95
N LEU A 110 -0.04 -3.66 -0.99
CA LEU A 110 1.17 -3.98 -0.24
C LEU A 110 2.39 -3.84 -1.15
N PHE A 111 3.34 -3.00 -0.73
CA PHE A 111 4.63 -2.82 -1.39
C PHE A 111 5.70 -3.56 -0.59
N LYS A 112 6.36 -4.52 -1.24
CA LYS A 112 7.51 -5.24 -0.69
C LYS A 112 8.74 -4.88 -1.50
N SER A 113 9.75 -4.30 -0.86
CA SER A 113 10.99 -3.85 -1.51
C SER A 113 12.19 -4.11 -0.60
N GLU A 114 13.24 -4.71 -1.16
CA GLU A 114 14.54 -4.84 -0.51
C GLU A 114 15.48 -3.67 -0.85
N GLU A 115 15.18 -2.93 -1.93
CA GLU A 115 16.01 -1.83 -2.44
C GLU A 115 15.65 -0.48 -1.82
N LEU A 116 14.38 -0.28 -1.44
CA LEU A 116 13.87 1.01 -0.98
C LEU A 116 13.79 1.07 0.54
N ASN A 117 14.24 2.19 1.10
CA ASN A 117 13.87 2.54 2.47
C ASN A 117 12.34 2.79 2.54
N PRO A 118 11.60 2.16 3.47
CA PRO A 118 10.14 2.24 3.50
C PRO A 118 9.61 3.65 3.80
N TYR A 119 10.31 4.41 4.64
CA TYR A 119 9.93 5.79 4.93
C TYR A 119 10.21 6.71 3.74
N PHE A 120 11.25 6.42 2.95
CA PHE A 120 11.48 7.11 1.69
C PHE A 120 10.38 6.79 0.67
N LEU A 121 9.95 5.53 0.56
CA LEU A 121 8.84 5.15 -0.31
C LEU A 121 7.53 5.83 0.14
N GLN A 122 7.21 5.79 1.44
CA GLN A 122 6.05 6.48 2.01
C GLN A 122 6.09 7.99 1.70
N ALA A 123 7.20 8.66 1.98
CA ALA A 123 7.37 10.09 1.69
C ALA A 123 7.26 10.39 0.18
N SER A 124 7.79 9.50 -0.66
CA SER A 124 7.69 9.60 -2.12
C SER A 124 6.24 9.50 -2.59
N ILE A 125 5.45 8.59 -2.03
CA ILE A 125 4.00 8.47 -2.33
C ILE A 125 3.29 9.80 -2.02
N TYR A 126 3.60 10.45 -0.91
CA TYR A 126 3.02 11.75 -0.54
C TYR A 126 3.56 12.95 -1.33
N ALA A 127 4.60 12.77 -2.15
CA ALA A 127 5.14 13.87 -2.94
C ALA A 127 4.08 14.40 -3.92
N PRO A 128 3.93 15.74 -4.09
CA PRO A 128 2.88 16.31 -4.94
C PRO A 128 2.88 15.78 -6.38
N PHE A 129 4.05 15.51 -6.95
CA PHE A 129 4.15 14.95 -8.29
C PHE A 129 3.61 13.51 -8.35
N VAL A 130 3.85 12.68 -7.32
CA VAL A 130 3.33 11.30 -7.27
C VAL A 130 1.83 11.30 -7.04
N GLN A 131 1.34 12.18 -6.15
CA GLN A 131 -0.11 12.35 -5.93
C GLN A 131 -0.83 12.80 -7.20
N ASP A 132 -0.28 13.74 -7.97
CA ASP A 132 -0.81 14.12 -9.29
C ASP A 132 -0.82 12.93 -10.27
N GLN A 133 0.25 12.12 -10.26
CA GLN A 133 0.35 10.92 -11.07
C GLN A 133 -0.65 9.81 -10.68
N ILE A 134 -0.95 9.67 -9.38
CA ILE A 134 -2.00 8.78 -8.86
C ILE A 134 -3.38 9.29 -9.28
N TRP A 135 -3.63 10.58 -9.08
CA TRP A 135 -4.89 11.23 -9.47
C TRP A 135 -5.19 11.02 -10.95
N LYS A 136 -4.23 11.32 -11.84
CA LYS A 136 -4.39 11.14 -13.30
C LYS A 136 -4.71 9.71 -13.75
N ARG A 137 -4.32 8.71 -12.97
CA ARG A 137 -4.56 7.28 -13.26
C ARG A 137 -5.78 6.72 -12.53
N THR A 138 -6.40 7.51 -11.65
CA THR A 138 -7.55 7.09 -10.86
C THR A 138 -8.82 7.06 -11.71
N LEU A 139 -9.59 5.97 -11.60
CA LEU A 139 -10.93 5.91 -12.14
C LEU A 139 -11.89 6.68 -11.22
N HIS A 140 -12.05 7.98 -11.46
CA HIS A 140 -12.85 8.86 -10.59
C HIS A 140 -14.36 8.52 -10.55
N ILE A 141 -14.87 7.86 -11.59
CA ILE A 141 -16.28 7.50 -11.70
C ILE A 141 -16.37 6.05 -12.17
N ALA A 142 -16.90 5.18 -11.31
CA ALA A 142 -17.21 3.79 -11.62
C ALA A 142 -18.61 3.46 -11.13
N PHE A 143 -19.55 3.19 -12.04
CA PHE A 143 -20.90 2.79 -11.69
C PHE A 143 -21.02 1.26 -11.72
N PRO A 144 -21.22 0.60 -10.57
CA PRO A 144 -21.49 -0.83 -10.58
C PRO A 144 -22.88 -1.08 -11.16
N LYS A 145 -22.95 -1.86 -12.25
CA LYS A 145 -24.24 -2.38 -12.75
C LYS A 145 -24.60 -3.61 -11.93
N LYS A 146 -25.67 -3.54 -11.14
CA LYS A 146 -26.13 -4.61 -10.25
C LYS A 146 -27.65 -4.79 -10.38
N ILE A 147 -28.10 -6.03 -10.24
CA ILE A 147 -29.50 -6.41 -10.00
C ILE A 147 -29.55 -7.04 -8.60
N ASN A 148 -30.58 -6.75 -7.79
CA ASN A 148 -30.67 -7.36 -6.48
C ASN A 148 -31.05 -8.84 -6.61
N LYS A 149 -30.52 -9.69 -5.72
CA LYS A 149 -30.75 -11.15 -5.80
C LYS A 149 -32.24 -11.52 -5.78
N ASN A 150 -33.03 -10.82 -4.98
CA ASN A 150 -34.48 -10.99 -4.88
C ASN A 150 -35.26 -10.46 -6.10
N GLU A 151 -34.62 -9.74 -7.02
CA GLU A 151 -35.21 -9.24 -8.27
C GLU A 151 -34.87 -10.13 -9.47
N ILE A 152 -34.10 -11.21 -9.27
CA ILE A 152 -33.71 -12.16 -10.31
C ILE A 152 -34.85 -13.15 -10.64
N GLY A 153 -35.76 -13.39 -9.70
CA GLY A 153 -36.88 -14.34 -9.82
C GLY A 153 -37.26 -14.95 -8.48
#